data_AF-A0A968XNJ3-F1
#
_entry.id   AF-A0A968XNJ3-F1
#
_cell.length_a   1.000
_cell.length_b   1.000
_cell.length_c   1.000
_cell.angle_alpha   90.00
_cell.angle_beta   90.00
_cell.angle_gamma   90.00
#
_symmetry.space_group_name_H-M   'P 1'
#
loop_
_entity.id
_entity.type
_entity.pdbx_description
1 polymer ?
#
loop_
_entity_poly.entity_id
_entity_poly.type
_entity_poly.pdbx_seq_one_letter_code
_entity_poly.pdbx_strand_id
1 'polypeptide(L)' 'MMKHRLVSTDTLAKNAQKLELGNFMQVGKGEEKTGGRRKQALLADTMEAVIAAIFSIADMFQPVISSKKF' A
#
# COMPACT_ATOMS: atom_id res chain seq x y z
N MET A 1 -18.46 16.11 5.61
CA MET A 1 -17.01 16.12 5.30
C MET A 1 -16.26 15.21 6.28
N MET A 2 -16.24 13.89 6.05
CA MET A 2 -15.55 12.94 6.95
C MET A 2 -14.76 11.82 6.23
N LYS A 3 -14.84 11.78 4.89
CA LYS A 3 -14.21 10.74 4.06
C LYS A 3 -12.69 10.92 3.84
N HIS A 4 -12.15 12.12 4.00
CA HIS A 4 -10.74 12.39 3.70
C HIS A 4 -9.78 12.09 4.86
N ARG A 5 -10.27 11.96 6.10
CA ARG A 5 -9.41 11.76 7.28
C ARG A 5 -9.01 10.31 7.51
N LEU A 6 -9.77 9.35 6.97
CA LEU A 6 -9.45 7.92 7.02
C LEU A 6 -8.33 7.55 6.03
N VAL A 7 -8.24 8.28 4.92
CA VAL A 7 -7.18 8.15 3.91
C VAL A 7 -6.41 9.46 3.87
N SER A 8 -5.70 9.76 4.95
CA SER A 8 -4.71 10.84 4.96
C SER A 8 -3.32 10.23 4.87
N THR A 9 -2.42 10.89 4.14
CA THR A 9 -1.00 10.52 4.03
C THR A 9 -0.38 10.29 5.41
N ASP A 10 -0.74 11.10 6.40
CA ASP A 10 -0.28 10.95 7.79
C ASP A 10 -0.77 9.64 8.44
N THR A 11 -2.04 9.26 8.25
CA THR A 11 -2.58 8.01 8.80
C THR A 11 -1.94 6.79 8.14
N LEU A 12 -1.79 6.82 6.82
CA LEU A 12 -1.15 5.75 6.04
C LEU A 12 0.32 5.60 6.41
N ALA A 13 1.06 6.71 6.50
CA ALA A 13 2.45 6.70 6.92
C ALA A 13 2.61 6.16 8.34
N LYS A 14 1.74 6.56 9.29
CA LYS A 14 1.76 6.04 10.66
C LYS A 14 1.52 4.53 10.71
N ASN A 15 0.58 4.03 9.92
CA ASN A 15 0.32 2.59 9.86
C ASN A 15 1.48 1.83 9.19
N ALA A 16 2.05 2.37 8.11
CA ALA A 16 3.25 1.83 7.48
C ALA A 16 4.45 1.77 8.44
N GLN A 17 4.62 2.78 9.30
CA GLN A 17 5.66 2.78 10.34
C GLN A 17 5.41 1.70 11.39
N LYS A 18 4.16 1.53 11.87
CA LYS A 18 3.80 0.48 12.84
C LYS A 18 4.04 -0.92 12.29
N LEU A 19 3.88 -1.10 10.99
CA LEU A 19 4.15 -2.35 10.27
C LEU A 19 5.60 -2.48 9.81
N GLU A 20 6.45 -1.49 10.14
CA GLU A 20 7.86 -1.43 9.75
C GLU A 20 8.11 -1.58 8.23
N LEU A 21 7.16 -1.14 7.40
CA LEU A 21 7.23 -1.32 5.94
C LEU A 21 8.50 -0.72 5.32
N GLY A 22 9.03 0.35 5.92
CA GLY A 22 10.29 0.97 5.50
C GLY A 22 11.50 0.02 5.47
N ASN A 23 11.50 -1.02 6.31
CA ASN A 23 12.56 -2.03 6.34
C ASN A 23 12.52 -2.95 5.11
N PHE A 24 11.34 -3.12 4.52
CA PHE A 24 11.10 -3.98 3.36
C PHE A 24 11.10 -3.22 2.03
N MET A 25 11.07 -1.89 2.05
CA MET A 25 11.14 -1.07 0.85
C MET A 25 12.44 -1.32 0.08
N GLN A 26 12.35 -1.48 -1.24
CA GLN A 26 13.52 -1.32 -2.10
C GLN A 26 13.63 0.15 -2.48
N VAL A 27 14.71 0.82 -2.04
CA VAL A 27 14.94 2.23 -2.33
C VAL A 27 16.26 2.41 -3.07
N GLY A 28 16.30 3.38 -3.99
CA GLY A 28 17.52 3.74 -4.70
C GLY A 28 18.58 4.33 -3.78
N LYS A 29 19.86 4.27 -4.17
CA LYS A 29 20.99 4.77 -3.36
C LYS A 29 20.87 6.23 -2.94
N GLY A 30 20.31 7.10 -3.79
CA GLY A 30 20.08 8.51 -3.45
C GLY A 30 18.98 8.69 -2.41
N GLU A 31 17.93 7.87 -2.51
CA GLU A 31 16.78 7.91 -1.61
C GLU A 31 17.15 7.35 -0.23
N GLU A 32 17.94 6.28 -0.19
CA GLU A 32 18.53 5.74 1.04
C GLU A 32 19.36 6.79 1.79
N LYS A 33 20.25 7.51 1.09
CA LYS A 33 21.11 8.56 1.68
C LYS A 33 20.31 9.68 2.35
N THR A 34 19.12 9.97 1.84
CA THR A 34 18.24 11.01 2.41
C THR A 34 17.24 10.46 3.42
N GLY A 35 17.36 9.19 3.80
CA GLY A 35 16.47 8.55 4.77
C GLY A 35 15.09 8.22 4.21
N GLY A 36 14.98 7.94 2.91
CA GLY A 36 13.73 7.66 2.19
C GLY A 36 12.82 6.65 2.87
N ARG A 37 13.38 5.61 3.49
CA ARG A 37 12.64 4.58 4.27
C ARG A 37 11.81 5.15 5.43
N ARG A 38 12.12 6.36 5.88
CA ARG A 38 11.42 7.05 6.98
C ARG A 38 10.58 8.24 6.50
N LYS A 39 10.65 8.61 5.22
CA LYS A 39 9.87 9.73 4.68
C LYS A 39 8.40 9.35 4.67
N GLN A 40 7.56 10.21 5.23
CA GLN A 40 6.12 9.95 5.37
C GLN A 40 5.43 9.72 4.01
N ALA A 41 5.80 10.48 2.98
CA ALA A 41 5.26 10.31 1.63
C ALA A 41 5.51 8.90 1.10
N LEU A 42 6.77 8.45 1.11
CA LEU A 42 7.16 7.12 0.64
C LEU A 42 6.50 5.98 1.43
N LEU A 43 6.37 6.15 2.73
CA LEU A 43 5.70 5.17 3.60
C LEU A 43 4.19 5.10 3.32
N ALA A 44 3.54 6.25 3.07
CA ALA A 44 2.14 6.29 2.69
C ALA A 44 1.93 5.63 1.31
N ASP A 45 2.74 5.99 0.31
CA ASP A 45 2.67 5.40 -1.03
C ASP A 45 2.88 3.87 -0.99
N THR A 46 3.82 3.41 -0.15
CA THR A 46 4.06 1.97 0.06
C THR A 46 2.85 1.29 0.68
N MET A 47 2.19 1.91 1.67
CA MET A 47 0.95 1.38 2.25
C MET A 47 -0.16 1.27 1.22
N GLU A 48 -0.33 2.29 0.37
CA GLU A 48 -1.31 2.28 -0.70
C GLU A 48 -1.02 1.17 -1.72
N ALA A 49 0.24 0.99 -2.11
CA ALA A 49 0.64 -0.09 -3.01
C ALA A 49 0.35 -1.47 -2.42
N VAL A 50 0.56 -1.69 -1.12
CA VAL A 50 0.23 -2.95 -0.44
C VAL A 50 -1.29 -3.19 -0.43
N ILE A 51 -2.09 -2.17 -0.09
CA ILE A 51 -3.55 -2.26 -0.10
C ILE A 51 -4.06 -2.58 -1.52
N ALA A 52 -3.53 -1.88 -2.53
CA ALA A 52 -3.87 -2.08 -3.92
C ALA A 52 -3.53 -3.50 -4.39
N ALA A 53 -2.35 -4.02 -4.01
CA ALA A 53 -1.95 -5.39 -4.32
C ALA A 53 -2.91 -6.42 -3.70
N ILE A 54 -3.29 -6.25 -2.43
CA ILE A 54 -4.26 -7.14 -1.76
C ILE A 54 -5.62 -7.10 -2.47
N PHE A 55 -6.12 -5.91 -2.80
CA PHE A 55 -7.40 -5.77 -3.49
C PHE A 55 -7.36 -6.37 -4.91
N SER A 56 -6.28 -6.12 -5.66
CA SER A 56 -6.10 -6.69 -7.01
C SER A 56 -6.00 -8.22 -6.98
N ILE A 57 -5.33 -8.78 -5.98
CA ILE A 57 -5.27 -10.23 -5.79
C ILE A 57 -6.67 -10.79 -5.49
N ALA A 58 -7.45 -10.12 -4.63
CA ALA A 58 -8.82 -10.54 -4.32
C ALA A 58 -9.73 -10.54 -5.56
N ASP A 59 -9.58 -9.56 -6.46
CA ASP A 59 -10.32 -9.50 -7.73
C ASP A 59 -9.87 -10.60 -8.71
N MET A 60 -8.59 -10.97 -8.69
CA MET A 60 -8.08 -12.10 -9.50
C MET A 60 -8.66 -13.45 -9.07
N PHE A 61 -9.16 -13.58 -7.83
CA PHE A 61 -9.81 -14.78 -7.32
C PHE A 61 -11.32 -14.85 -7.61
N GLN A 62 -11.85 -14.06 -8.55
CA GLN A 62 -13.22 -14.31 -9.04
C GLN A 62 -13.31 -15.76 -9.55
N PRO A 63 -14.17 -16.62 -8.97
CA PRO A 63 -14.37 -17.95 -9.51
C PRO A 63 -14.90 -17.82 -10.93
N VAL A 64 -14.29 -18.53 -11.88
CA VAL A 64 -14.80 -18.71 -13.24
C VAL A 64 -16.11 -19.50 -13.14
N ILE A 65 -17.19 -18.85 -12.75
CA ILE A 65 -18.55 -19.37 -12.89
C ILE A 65 -19.05 -18.87 -14.24
N SER A 66 -18.43 -19.38 -15.30
CA SER A 66 -19.00 -19.32 -16.64
C SER A 66 -18.74 -20.66 -17.32
N SER A 67 -19.66 -21.60 -17.12
CA SER A 67 -19.89 -22.73 -18.01
C SER A 67 -21.16 -23.45 -17.55
N LYS A 68 -22.11 -23.61 -18.48
CA LYS A 68 -23.40 -24.31 -18.37
C LYS A 68 -24.55 -23.53 -17.72
N LYS A 69 -25.02 -22.51 -18.43
CA LYS A 69 -26.48 -22.40 -18.62
C LYS A 69 -26.88 -23.51 -19.61
N PHE A 70 -27.67 -24.46 -19.11
CA PHE A 70 -28.58 -25.27 -19.90
C PHE A 70 -29.49 -24.37 -20.75
#